data_AF-A0A519YZE5-F1
#
_entry.id   AF-A0A519YZE5-F1
#
_cell.length_a   1.000
_cell.length_b   1.000
_cell.length_c   1.000
_cell.angle_alpha   90.00
_cell.angle_beta   90.00
_cell.angle_gamma   90.00
#
_symmetry.space_group_name_H-M   'P 1'
#
loop_
_entity.id
_entity.type
_entity.pdbx_description
1 polymer ?
#
loop_
_entity_poly.entity_id
_entity_poly.type
_entity_poly.pdbx_seq_one_letter_code
_entity_poly.pdbx_strand_id
1 'polypeptide(L)'
;MQEIELKFQIPAEALAALSAELEGWPGHGRERLQAHYFDTPDRRLGQARSALRLRKEGERWVQTLKAVGANTMVRLEDNQPAPAPAEGSAATIDLSLHRGGAAEASLVKALGWQPAADPGGERTRLVELYRTDIWRHSARVRIGQGSEFEGVVELALDQGHILAGELSLPVRELEIELAEGHPMAVILAARDWVARHALWLDTRTKAHRGDRLAREAAGEPPPASRHQPLETANLASTLERLTDRMSLVALGTGDVDGAARSWRQSLNSLASLPLTGTPPATLSAITRLNQALDERSTAAVELARAPATTLLCLDLFAALL
;
A
#
# COMPACT_ATOMS: atom_id res chain seq x y z
N MET A 1 -12.34 -6.12 -13.64
CA MET A 1 -12.46 -4.75 -13.11
C MET A 1 -11.11 -4.44 -12.44
N GLN A 2 -10.56 -3.24 -12.61
CA GLN A 2 -9.28 -2.87 -11.99
C GLN A 2 -9.53 -2.48 -10.54
N GLU A 3 -8.81 -3.07 -9.59
CA GLU A 3 -8.81 -2.62 -8.20
C GLU A 3 -7.98 -1.33 -8.10
N ILE A 4 -8.61 -0.24 -7.65
CA ILE A 4 -7.96 1.05 -7.44
C ILE A 4 -8.06 1.38 -5.97
N GLU A 5 -6.91 1.41 -5.28
CA GLU A 5 -6.79 1.69 -3.86
C GLU A 5 -5.75 2.80 -3.64
N LEU A 6 -6.10 3.79 -2.81
CA LEU A 6 -5.15 4.74 -2.25
C LEU A 6 -5.05 4.55 -0.74
N LYS A 7 -3.86 4.76 -0.19
CA LYS A 7 -3.58 4.58 1.23
C LYS A 7 -2.93 5.81 1.82
N PHE A 8 -3.42 6.18 2.98
CA PHE A 8 -2.99 7.38 3.68
C PHE A 8 -2.65 7.05 5.12
N GLN A 9 -1.61 7.67 5.64
CA GLN A 9 -1.35 7.69 7.07
C GLN A 9 -2.16 8.82 7.71
N ILE A 10 -2.55 8.61 8.95
CA ILE A 10 -3.42 9.54 9.70
C ILE A 10 -2.60 10.24 10.77
N PRO A 11 -2.59 11.59 10.82
CA PRO A 11 -2.03 12.33 11.95
C PRO A 11 -2.65 11.88 13.27
N ALA A 12 -1.86 11.81 14.34
CA ALA A 12 -2.32 11.27 15.62
C ALA A 12 -3.53 12.04 16.17
N GLU A 13 -3.50 13.36 15.99
CA GLU A 13 -4.53 14.33 16.38
C GLU A 13 -5.83 14.21 15.57
N ALA A 14 -5.77 13.68 14.34
CA ALA A 14 -6.94 13.55 13.46
C ALA A 14 -7.70 12.24 13.67
N LEU A 15 -7.05 11.22 14.26
CA LEU A 15 -7.57 9.85 14.35
C LEU A 15 -8.94 9.75 15.04
N ALA A 16 -9.13 10.46 16.16
CA ALA A 16 -10.37 10.40 16.92
C ALA A 16 -11.55 11.01 16.13
N ALA A 17 -11.34 12.17 15.50
CA ALA A 17 -12.35 12.83 14.68
C ALA A 17 -12.73 11.99 13.45
N LEU A 18 -11.71 11.42 12.79
CA LEU A 18 -11.88 10.55 11.63
C LEU A 18 -12.66 9.28 11.99
N SER A 19 -12.31 8.63 13.09
CA SER A 19 -13.02 7.44 13.58
C SER A 19 -14.49 7.75 13.91
N ALA A 20 -14.75 8.87 14.60
CA ALA A 20 -16.11 9.27 14.97
C ALA A 20 -16.98 9.58 13.73
N GLU A 21 -16.38 10.16 12.68
CA GLU A 21 -17.08 10.39 11.42
C GLU A 21 -17.52 9.08 10.76
N LEU A 22 -16.63 8.08 10.68
CA LEU A 22 -16.99 6.76 10.15
C LEU A 22 -18.04 6.03 10.99
N GLU A 23 -18.10 6.26 12.30
CA GLU A 23 -19.14 5.69 13.18
C GLU A 23 -20.52 6.27 12.86
N GLY A 24 -20.59 7.51 12.37
CA GLY A 24 -21.85 8.16 12.02
C GLY A 24 -22.48 7.66 10.72
N TRP A 25 -21.78 6.83 9.94
CA TRP A 25 -22.23 6.43 8.60
C TRP A 25 -23.07 5.15 8.61
N PRO A 26 -24.16 5.09 7.83
CA PRO A 26 -24.96 3.88 7.74
C PRO A 26 -24.15 2.72 7.15
N GLY A 27 -24.34 1.53 7.70
CA GLY A 27 -23.63 0.33 7.24
C GLY A 27 -22.14 0.30 7.58
N HIS A 28 -21.66 1.17 8.47
CA HIS A 28 -20.31 1.06 9.00
C HIS A 28 -20.13 -0.28 9.74
N GLY A 29 -18.93 -0.84 9.68
CA GLY A 29 -18.59 -2.12 10.31
C GLY A 29 -17.26 -2.04 11.05
N ARG A 30 -17.11 -2.89 12.08
CA ARG A 30 -15.83 -3.08 12.77
C ARG A 30 -15.49 -4.55 12.83
N GLU A 31 -14.24 -4.87 12.51
CA GLU A 31 -13.73 -6.23 12.59
C GLU A 31 -12.27 -6.24 13.04
N ARG A 32 -11.88 -7.34 13.69
CA ARG A 32 -10.48 -7.61 14.03
C ARG A 32 -9.90 -8.55 12.97
N LEU A 33 -8.84 -8.10 12.33
CA LEU A 33 -8.10 -8.79 11.29
C LEU A 33 -6.73 -9.19 11.84
N GLN A 34 -6.52 -10.49 11.98
CA GLN A 34 -5.24 -11.05 12.43
C GLN A 34 -4.62 -11.82 11.27
N ALA A 35 -3.44 -11.43 10.81
CA ALA A 35 -2.80 -12.07 9.67
C ALA A 35 -1.37 -12.51 9.99
N HIS A 36 -1.00 -13.67 9.47
CA HIS A 36 0.32 -14.27 9.53
C HIS A 36 0.91 -14.21 8.11
N TYR A 37 2.07 -13.59 7.94
CA TYR A 37 2.69 -13.42 6.64
C TYR A 37 3.87 -14.36 6.46
N PHE A 38 3.92 -15.03 5.31
CA PHE A 38 4.88 -16.08 5.02
C PHE A 38 5.73 -15.72 3.80
N ASP A 39 7.00 -16.07 3.88
CA ASP A 39 7.94 -16.04 2.75
C ASP A 39 9.07 -17.04 3.02
N THR A 40 9.95 -17.23 2.05
CA THR A 40 11.17 -17.99 2.24
C THR A 40 12.16 -17.19 3.10
N PRO A 41 13.14 -17.85 3.75
CA PRO A 41 14.18 -17.15 4.50
C PRO A 41 14.92 -16.09 3.66
N ASP A 42 15.11 -16.35 2.35
CA ASP A 42 15.71 -15.42 1.39
C ASP A 42 14.71 -14.42 0.77
N ARG A 43 13.45 -14.37 1.23
CA ARG A 43 12.42 -13.37 0.85
C ARG A 43 12.01 -13.39 -0.62
N ARG A 44 11.84 -14.58 -1.20
CA ARG A 44 11.56 -14.72 -2.65
C ARG A 44 10.25 -14.07 -3.07
N LEU A 45 9.17 -14.19 -2.29
CA LEU A 45 7.90 -13.53 -2.59
C LEU A 45 8.05 -12.02 -2.52
N GLY A 46 8.67 -11.48 -1.46
CA GLY A 46 8.94 -10.05 -1.32
C GLY A 46 9.77 -9.49 -2.47
N GLN A 47 10.81 -10.22 -2.90
CA GLN A 47 11.62 -9.87 -4.08
C GLN A 47 10.82 -9.89 -5.40
N ALA A 48 9.79 -10.72 -5.48
CA ALA A 48 8.84 -10.77 -6.59
C ALA A 48 7.68 -9.75 -6.45
N ARG A 49 7.67 -8.93 -5.39
CA ARG A 49 6.59 -8.00 -5.03
C ARG A 49 5.25 -8.72 -4.79
N SER A 50 5.34 -9.92 -4.22
CA SER A 50 4.20 -10.73 -3.79
C SER A 50 4.16 -10.85 -2.26
N ALA A 51 2.98 -11.09 -1.71
CA ALA A 51 2.75 -11.34 -0.30
C ALA A 51 1.77 -12.51 -0.14
N LEU A 52 2.14 -13.49 0.67
CA LEU A 52 1.31 -14.63 1.02
C LEU A 52 0.97 -14.56 2.50
N ARG A 53 -0.32 -14.62 2.83
CA ARG A 53 -0.76 -14.54 4.22
C ARG A 53 -1.89 -15.52 4.52
N LEU A 54 -1.97 -15.92 5.78
CA LEU A 54 -3.15 -16.54 6.37
C LEU A 54 -3.79 -15.53 7.32
N ARG A 55 -5.04 -15.14 7.06
CA ARG A 55 -5.78 -14.12 7.82
C ARG A 55 -7.02 -14.72 8.49
N LYS A 56 -7.24 -14.38 9.75
CA LYS A 56 -8.49 -14.60 10.49
C LYS A 56 -9.41 -13.40 10.29
N GLU A 57 -10.64 -13.67 9.83
CA GLU A 57 -11.72 -12.72 9.57
C GLU A 57 -12.96 -13.17 10.33
N GLY A 58 -13.16 -12.64 11.54
CA GLY A 58 -14.14 -13.18 12.48
C GLY A 58 -13.81 -14.63 12.84
N GLU A 59 -14.67 -15.57 12.43
CA GLU A 59 -14.46 -17.02 12.65
C GLU A 59 -13.78 -17.72 11.46
N ARG A 60 -13.66 -17.05 10.31
CA ARG A 60 -13.14 -17.65 9.08
C ARG A 60 -11.65 -17.43 8.95
N TRP A 61 -10.99 -18.34 8.25
CA TRP A 61 -9.60 -18.23 7.86
C TRP A 61 -9.50 -18.18 6.34
N VAL A 62 -8.69 -17.25 5.84
CA VAL A 62 -8.49 -17.01 4.42
C VAL A 62 -7.00 -16.95 4.14
N GLN A 63 -6.54 -17.77 3.20
CA GLN A 63 -5.21 -17.66 2.65
C GLN A 63 -5.25 -16.76 1.41
N THR A 64 -4.48 -15.68 1.44
CA THR A 64 -4.43 -14.70 0.35
C THR A 64 -3.05 -14.67 -0.28
N LEU A 65 -2.99 -14.85 -1.60
CA LEU A 65 -1.84 -14.43 -2.40
C LEU A 65 -2.13 -13.07 -3.03
N LYS A 66 -1.32 -12.06 -2.69
CA LYS A 66 -1.25 -10.80 -3.44
C LYS A 66 0.00 -10.81 -4.29
N ALA A 67 -0.11 -10.52 -5.59
CA ALA A 67 1.04 -10.47 -6.50
C ALA A 67 0.91 -9.34 -7.52
N VAL A 68 2.01 -9.02 -8.20
CA VAL A 68 1.97 -8.13 -9.36
C VAL A 68 1.15 -8.84 -10.46
N GLY A 69 0.16 -8.15 -11.03
CA GLY A 69 -0.62 -8.66 -12.14
C GLY A 69 0.08 -8.47 -13.48
N ALA A 70 -0.70 -8.55 -14.56
CA ALA A 70 -0.19 -8.53 -15.93
C ALA A 70 0.45 -7.17 -16.34
N ASN A 71 0.14 -6.07 -15.65
CA ASN A 71 0.72 -4.74 -15.87
C ASN A 71 0.81 -3.97 -14.53
N THR A 72 1.44 -2.79 -14.53
CA THR A 72 1.73 -2.00 -13.32
C THR A 72 0.49 -1.60 -12.51
N MET A 73 -0.69 -1.54 -13.15
CA MET A 73 -1.95 -1.07 -12.53
C MET A 73 -2.86 -2.20 -12.07
N VAL A 74 -2.59 -3.45 -12.43
CA VAL A 74 -3.41 -4.61 -12.03
C VAL A 74 -2.62 -5.41 -11.01
N ARG A 75 -3.22 -5.64 -9.84
CA ARG A 75 -2.72 -6.58 -8.84
C ARG A 75 -3.51 -7.87 -8.96
N LEU A 76 -2.83 -8.99 -8.76
CA LEU A 76 -3.48 -10.27 -8.54
C LEU A 76 -3.78 -10.39 -7.06
N GLU A 77 -5.03 -10.64 -6.71
CA GLU A 77 -5.45 -11.03 -5.37
C GLU A 77 -6.24 -12.33 -5.46
N ASP A 78 -5.69 -13.41 -4.91
CA ASP A 78 -6.34 -14.71 -4.87
C ASP A 78 -6.63 -15.09 -3.40
N ASN A 79 -7.91 -15.07 -3.05
CA ASN A 79 -8.43 -15.32 -1.70
C ASN A 79 -9.05 -16.71 -1.63
N GLN A 80 -8.47 -17.59 -0.82
CA GLN A 80 -8.91 -18.98 -0.68
C GLN A 80 -9.32 -19.27 0.76
N PRO A 81 -10.49 -19.89 1.01
CA PRO A 81 -10.83 -20.41 2.33
C PRO A 81 -9.74 -21.37 2.80
N ALA A 82 -9.34 -21.23 4.06
CA ALA A 82 -8.30 -22.04 4.67
C ALA A 82 -8.81 -22.65 5.99
N PRO A 83 -8.28 -23.80 6.41
CA PRO A 83 -8.59 -24.36 7.72
C PRO A 83 -8.00 -23.47 8.83
N ALA A 84 -8.68 -23.44 9.97
CA ALA A 84 -8.13 -22.83 11.17
C ALA A 84 -6.87 -23.59 11.63
N PRO A 85 -5.82 -22.89 12.11
CA PRO A 85 -4.72 -23.54 12.81
C PRO A 85 -5.26 -24.33 14.01
N ALA A 86 -4.72 -25.53 14.23
CA ALA A 86 -5.05 -26.31 15.41
C ALA A 86 -4.66 -25.54 16.68
N GLU A 87 -5.42 -25.71 17.76
CA GLU A 87 -5.16 -25.02 19.02
C GLU A 87 -3.72 -25.29 19.51
N GLY A 88 -3.01 -24.22 19.90
CA GLY A 88 -1.60 -24.28 20.31
C GLY A 88 -0.59 -24.55 19.19
N SER A 89 -1.02 -24.69 17.93
CA SER A 89 -0.14 -24.91 16.79
C SER A 89 0.22 -23.62 16.07
N ALA A 90 1.38 -23.60 15.40
CA ALA A 90 1.75 -22.51 14.51
C ALA A 90 0.82 -22.46 13.28
N ALA A 91 0.59 -21.25 12.76
CA ALA A 91 -0.08 -21.07 11.48
C ALA A 91 0.78 -21.67 10.35
N THR A 92 0.13 -22.34 9.40
CA THR A 92 0.76 -22.94 8.22
C THR A 92 0.05 -22.51 6.96
N ILE A 93 0.76 -22.55 5.84
CA ILE A 93 0.25 -22.24 4.51
C ILE A 93 0.17 -23.53 3.69
N ASP A 94 -0.85 -23.62 2.83
CA ASP A 94 -0.98 -24.69 1.84
C ASP A 94 -1.04 -24.07 0.44
N LEU A 95 0.04 -24.23 -0.35
CA LEU A 95 0.09 -23.67 -1.71
C LEU A 95 -0.91 -24.36 -2.66
N SER A 96 -1.41 -25.55 -2.32
CA SER A 96 -2.38 -26.26 -3.15
C SER A 96 -3.71 -25.51 -3.29
N LEU A 97 -4.03 -24.62 -2.35
CA LEU A 97 -5.20 -23.75 -2.39
C LEU A 97 -5.17 -22.79 -3.58
N HIS A 98 -3.99 -22.40 -4.05
CA HIS A 98 -3.79 -21.44 -5.14
C HIS A 98 -3.54 -22.11 -6.50
N ARG A 99 -3.95 -23.38 -6.66
CA ARG A 99 -3.78 -24.13 -7.90
C ARG A 99 -4.65 -23.58 -9.03
N GLY A 100 -4.08 -23.63 -10.24
CA GLY A 100 -4.73 -23.20 -11.46
C GLY A 100 -4.65 -21.68 -11.69
N GLY A 101 -4.36 -21.31 -12.93
CA GLY A 101 -4.38 -19.90 -13.36
C GLY A 101 -3.19 -19.06 -12.87
N ALA A 102 -3.44 -17.78 -12.64
CA ALA A 102 -2.40 -16.77 -12.43
C ALA A 102 -1.70 -16.87 -11.06
N ALA A 103 -2.41 -17.35 -10.02
CA ALA A 103 -1.87 -17.49 -8.67
C ALA A 103 -0.78 -18.56 -8.61
N GLU A 104 -1.06 -19.76 -9.14
CA GLU A 104 -0.07 -20.82 -9.30
C GLU A 104 1.14 -20.35 -10.11
N ALA A 105 0.91 -19.72 -11.26
CA ALA A 105 2.00 -19.23 -12.12
C ALA A 105 2.91 -18.22 -11.39
N SER A 106 2.33 -17.34 -10.58
CA SER A 106 3.07 -16.38 -9.76
C SER A 106 3.90 -17.08 -8.68
N LEU A 107 3.32 -18.05 -7.96
CA LEU A 107 4.03 -18.84 -6.94
C LEU A 107 5.15 -19.69 -7.52
N VAL A 108 4.91 -20.38 -8.65
CA VAL A 108 5.93 -21.15 -9.36
C VAL A 108 7.10 -20.25 -9.77
N LYS A 109 6.81 -19.09 -10.36
CA LYS A 109 7.84 -18.13 -10.79
C LYS A 109 8.64 -17.57 -9.62
N ALA A 110 7.98 -17.19 -8.53
CA ALA A 110 8.64 -16.56 -7.39
C ALA A 110 9.44 -17.56 -6.55
N LEU A 111 8.86 -18.74 -6.27
CA LEU A 111 9.42 -19.71 -5.33
C LEU A 111 10.25 -20.80 -5.99
N GLY A 112 10.09 -21.01 -7.30
CA GLY A 112 10.54 -22.24 -7.96
C GLY A 112 9.72 -23.46 -7.54
N TRP A 113 8.48 -23.23 -7.10
CA TRP A 113 7.57 -24.28 -6.63
C TRP A 113 7.24 -25.27 -7.76
N GLN A 114 7.17 -26.56 -7.45
CA GLN A 114 6.87 -27.64 -8.39
C GLN A 114 5.61 -28.39 -7.94
N PRO A 115 4.39 -27.93 -8.31
CA PRO A 115 3.14 -28.46 -7.77
C PRO A 115 2.95 -29.97 -7.96
N ALA A 116 3.53 -30.55 -9.02
CA ALA A 116 3.43 -32.00 -9.26
C ALA A 116 4.27 -32.84 -8.28
N ALA A 117 5.42 -32.32 -7.83
CA ALA A 117 6.37 -33.02 -6.96
C ALA A 117 6.30 -32.57 -5.49
N ASP A 118 5.66 -31.43 -5.22
CA ASP A 118 5.54 -30.79 -3.91
C ASP A 118 4.14 -30.17 -3.77
N PRO A 119 3.06 -30.97 -3.70
CA PRO A 119 1.71 -30.45 -3.87
C PRO A 119 1.27 -29.35 -2.90
N GLY A 120 1.75 -29.38 -1.65
CA GLY A 120 1.47 -28.39 -0.61
C GLY A 120 2.50 -27.27 -0.52
N GLY A 121 3.66 -27.42 -1.17
CA GLY A 121 4.71 -26.41 -1.17
C GLY A 121 5.71 -26.52 -0.04
N GLU A 122 5.77 -27.64 0.68
CA GLU A 122 6.61 -27.83 1.86
C GLU A 122 8.11 -27.64 1.54
N ARG A 123 8.54 -28.03 0.33
CA ARG A 123 9.94 -27.89 -0.11
C ARG A 123 10.34 -26.44 -0.39
N THR A 124 9.38 -25.52 -0.50
CA THR A 124 9.65 -24.09 -0.64
C THR A 124 10.19 -23.47 0.65
N ARG A 125 10.02 -24.14 1.80
CA ARG A 125 10.48 -23.69 3.13
C ARG A 125 9.93 -22.32 3.53
N LEU A 126 8.65 -22.08 3.22
CA LEU A 126 7.95 -20.90 3.72
C LEU A 126 7.94 -20.90 5.25
N VAL A 127 8.28 -19.76 5.83
CA VAL A 127 8.26 -19.51 7.27
C VAL A 127 7.46 -18.24 7.54
N GLU A 128 6.84 -18.19 8.71
CA GLU A 128 6.19 -16.96 9.17
C GLU A 128 7.27 -15.92 9.51
N LEU A 129 7.11 -14.71 8.99
CA LEU A 129 8.09 -13.63 9.17
C LEU A 129 7.60 -12.54 10.12
N TYR A 130 6.32 -12.21 10.00
CA TYR A 130 5.67 -11.18 10.78
C TYR A 130 4.17 -11.41 10.81
N ARG A 131 3.51 -10.74 11.74
CA ARG A 131 2.06 -10.76 11.91
C ARG A 131 1.51 -9.35 11.86
N THR A 132 0.20 -9.26 11.66
CA THR A 132 -0.56 -8.03 11.89
C THR A 132 -1.74 -8.33 12.79
N ASP A 133 -2.04 -7.40 13.69
CA ASP A 133 -3.25 -7.40 14.50
C ASP A 133 -3.89 -6.02 14.36
N ILE A 134 -4.96 -5.97 13.56
CA ILE A 134 -5.58 -4.73 13.07
C ILE A 134 -7.06 -4.75 13.40
N TRP A 135 -7.55 -3.66 13.97
CA TRP A 135 -8.96 -3.33 13.97
C TRP A 135 -9.26 -2.49 12.74
N ARG A 136 -10.08 -3.04 11.86
CA ARG A 136 -10.60 -2.34 10.68
C ARG A 136 -11.97 -1.78 11.02
N HIS A 137 -12.15 -0.49 10.78
CA HIS A 137 -13.45 0.17 10.74
C HIS A 137 -13.71 0.61 9.32
N SER A 138 -14.71 0.01 8.67
CA SER A 138 -15.03 0.30 7.28
C SER A 138 -16.42 0.90 7.11
N ALA A 139 -16.60 1.67 6.04
CA ALA A 139 -17.89 2.13 5.57
C ALA A 139 -17.85 2.36 4.05
N ARG A 140 -18.97 2.13 3.37
CA ARG A 140 -19.09 2.39 1.92
C ARG A 140 -19.85 3.67 1.67
N VAL A 141 -19.33 4.50 0.76
CA VAL A 141 -19.97 5.76 0.38
C VAL A 141 -20.04 5.94 -1.12
N ARG A 142 -21.15 6.52 -1.55
CA ARG A 142 -21.37 6.93 -2.92
C ARG A 142 -20.79 8.32 -3.13
N ILE A 143 -19.98 8.47 -4.17
CA ILE A 143 -19.28 9.69 -4.54
C ILE A 143 -19.76 10.12 -5.92
N GLY A 144 -19.93 11.44 -6.13
CA GLY A 144 -20.23 12.00 -7.45
C GLY A 144 -21.61 11.60 -8.01
N GLN A 145 -22.59 11.34 -7.15
CA GLN A 145 -23.93 10.89 -7.56
C GLN A 145 -24.53 11.80 -8.65
N GLY A 146 -24.95 11.21 -9.77
CA GLY A 146 -25.52 11.93 -10.92
C GLY A 146 -24.50 12.64 -11.80
N SER A 147 -23.20 12.41 -11.61
CA SER A 147 -22.12 12.88 -12.49
C SER A 147 -21.46 11.74 -13.26
N GLU A 148 -20.62 12.05 -14.24
CA GLU A 148 -19.84 11.05 -14.98
C GLU A 148 -18.80 10.30 -14.11
N PHE A 149 -18.45 10.86 -12.94
CA PHE A 149 -17.52 10.27 -11.99
C PHE A 149 -18.22 9.53 -10.84
N GLU A 150 -19.48 9.15 -11.02
CA GLU A 150 -20.21 8.39 -10.00
C GLU A 150 -19.53 7.05 -9.69
N GLY A 151 -19.38 6.76 -8.40
CA GLY A 151 -18.86 5.49 -7.92
C GLY A 151 -19.14 5.25 -6.45
N VAL A 152 -18.91 4.02 -6.01
CA VAL A 152 -18.95 3.61 -4.61
C VAL A 152 -17.52 3.29 -4.18
N VAL A 153 -17.08 3.91 -3.10
CA VAL A 153 -15.78 3.63 -2.49
C VAL A 153 -15.96 3.03 -1.11
N GLU A 154 -15.07 2.13 -0.73
CA GLU A 154 -14.92 1.67 0.63
C GLU A 154 -13.82 2.48 1.32
N LEU A 155 -14.16 3.08 2.45
CA LEU A 155 -13.19 3.67 3.37
C LEU A 155 -12.89 2.64 4.44
N ALA A 156 -11.62 2.29 4.63
CA ALA A 156 -11.18 1.35 5.64
C ALA A 156 -10.12 1.99 6.55
N LEU A 157 -10.53 2.36 7.76
CA LEU A 157 -9.65 2.83 8.83
C LEU A 157 -9.04 1.62 9.53
N ASP A 158 -7.74 1.46 9.42
CA ASP A 158 -6.97 0.40 10.06
C ASP A 158 -6.14 0.94 11.22
N GLN A 159 -6.37 0.36 12.40
CA GLN A 159 -5.65 0.67 13.62
C GLN A 159 -5.10 -0.60 14.27
N GLY A 160 -3.82 -0.62 14.62
CA GLY A 160 -3.22 -1.77 15.29
C GLY A 160 -1.72 -1.82 15.13
N HIS A 161 -1.17 -3.02 14.97
CA HIS A 161 0.27 -3.24 14.92
C HIS A 161 0.70 -4.26 13.88
N ILE A 162 1.89 -4.04 13.32
CA ILE A 162 2.70 -5.05 12.65
C ILE A 162 3.73 -5.56 13.66
N LEU A 163 3.89 -6.86 13.79
CA LEU A 163 4.71 -7.52 14.81
C LEU A 163 5.73 -8.42 14.13
N ALA A 164 7.01 -8.32 14.49
CA ALA A 164 8.06 -9.21 13.99
C ALA A 164 9.12 -9.44 15.07
N GLY A 165 9.32 -10.68 15.51
CA GLY A 165 10.10 -10.96 16.71
C GLY A 165 9.56 -10.16 17.91
N GLU A 166 10.45 -9.47 18.62
CA GLU A 166 10.10 -8.57 19.74
C GLU A 166 9.76 -7.14 19.28
N LEU A 167 9.83 -6.84 17.98
CA LEU A 167 9.58 -5.50 17.45
C LEU A 167 8.10 -5.32 17.10
N SER A 168 7.61 -4.09 17.31
CA SER A 168 6.25 -3.69 17.00
C SER A 168 6.24 -2.34 16.28
N LEU A 169 5.46 -2.25 15.20
CA LEU A 169 5.26 -1.04 14.42
C LEU A 169 3.77 -0.67 14.41
N PRO A 170 3.37 0.51 14.93
CA PRO A 170 1.98 0.92 14.92
C PRO A 170 1.45 1.15 13.50
N VAL A 171 0.17 0.82 13.30
CA VAL A 171 -0.60 1.05 12.08
C VAL A 171 -1.73 2.00 12.40
N ARG A 172 -1.81 3.10 11.63
CA ARG A 172 -2.87 4.11 11.66
C ARG A 172 -3.05 4.65 10.26
N GLU A 173 -3.89 3.98 9.47
CA GLU A 173 -4.05 4.31 8.06
C GLU A 173 -5.50 4.26 7.60
N LEU A 174 -5.79 5.05 6.58
CA LEU A 174 -7.03 5.00 5.83
C LEU A 174 -6.73 4.44 4.44
N GLU A 175 -7.37 3.34 4.09
CA GLU A 175 -7.43 2.83 2.72
C GLU A 175 -8.74 3.31 2.09
N ILE A 176 -8.67 3.80 0.84
CA ILE A 176 -9.81 4.22 0.03
C ILE A 176 -9.78 3.38 -1.24
N GLU A 177 -10.73 2.46 -1.36
CA GLU A 177 -10.77 1.48 -2.45
C GLU A 177 -12.05 1.64 -3.28
N LEU A 178 -11.92 1.52 -4.61
CA LEU A 178 -13.06 1.51 -5.52
C LEU A 178 -13.83 0.20 -5.38
N ALA A 179 -15.07 0.26 -4.90
CA ALA A 179 -15.96 -0.89 -4.92
C ALA A 179 -16.68 -1.02 -6.27
N GLU A 180 -17.23 0.09 -6.77
CA GLU A 180 -18.02 0.12 -8.01
C GLU A 180 -17.94 1.49 -8.70
N GLY A 181 -18.15 1.53 -10.02
CA GLY A 181 -18.27 2.77 -10.79
C GLY A 181 -16.92 3.37 -11.25
N HIS A 182 -16.85 4.69 -11.33
CA HIS A 182 -15.73 5.39 -11.96
C HIS A 182 -14.51 5.53 -11.01
N PRO A 183 -13.27 5.23 -11.45
CA PRO A 183 -12.03 5.43 -10.69
C PRO A 183 -11.85 6.78 -10.01
N MET A 184 -12.28 7.85 -10.67
CA MET A 184 -12.24 9.21 -10.12
C MET A 184 -12.96 9.36 -8.78
N ALA A 185 -13.93 8.49 -8.45
CA ALA A 185 -14.58 8.47 -7.13
C ALA A 185 -13.57 8.32 -5.98
N VAL A 186 -12.53 7.51 -6.16
CA VAL A 186 -11.44 7.34 -5.16
C VAL A 186 -10.66 8.64 -4.98
N ILE A 187 -10.32 9.33 -6.08
CA ILE A 187 -9.59 10.59 -6.04
C ILE A 187 -10.43 11.69 -5.36
N LEU A 188 -11.72 11.78 -5.70
CA LEU A 188 -12.64 12.76 -5.14
C LEU A 188 -12.82 12.54 -3.63
N ALA A 189 -13.02 11.29 -3.19
CA ALA A 189 -13.07 10.95 -1.77
C ALA A 189 -11.75 11.28 -1.06
N ALA A 190 -10.61 10.89 -1.64
CA ALA A 190 -9.30 11.16 -1.07
C ALA A 190 -9.03 12.66 -0.87
N ARG A 191 -9.39 13.52 -1.84
CA ARG A 191 -9.19 14.97 -1.73
C ARG A 191 -9.95 15.55 -0.54
N ASP A 192 -11.21 15.17 -0.36
CA ASP A 192 -12.03 15.61 0.77
C ASP A 192 -11.40 15.21 2.11
N TRP A 193 -11.01 13.94 2.23
CA TRP A 193 -10.45 13.41 3.47
C TRP A 193 -9.06 13.98 3.81
N VAL A 194 -8.21 14.19 2.80
CA VAL A 194 -6.92 14.88 2.96
C VAL A 194 -7.12 16.32 3.44
N ALA A 195 -8.10 17.04 2.87
CA ALA A 195 -8.36 18.42 3.24
C ALA A 195 -8.88 18.56 4.68
N ARG A 196 -9.74 17.63 5.13
CA ARG A 196 -10.37 17.69 6.46
C ARG A 196 -9.49 17.12 7.58
N HIS A 197 -8.72 16.07 7.29
CA HIS A 197 -7.98 15.30 8.31
C HIS A 197 -6.45 15.36 8.15
N ALA A 198 -5.95 16.19 7.22
CA ALA A 198 -4.53 16.39 6.95
C ALA A 198 -3.77 15.07 6.67
N LEU A 199 -4.43 14.14 5.98
CA LEU A 199 -3.87 12.84 5.65
C LEU A 199 -2.69 12.97 4.68
N TRP A 200 -1.70 12.07 4.79
CA TRP A 200 -0.62 11.99 3.81
C TRP A 200 -0.55 10.64 3.11
N LEU A 201 -0.30 10.68 1.80
CA LEU A 201 -0.21 9.49 0.96
C LEU A 201 0.97 8.61 1.39
N ASP A 202 0.74 7.29 1.41
CA ASP A 202 1.77 6.29 1.65
C ASP A 202 1.56 5.08 0.74
N THR A 203 2.48 4.90 -0.21
CA THR A 203 2.41 3.81 -1.20
C THR A 203 2.86 2.46 -0.62
N ARG A 204 3.38 2.43 0.61
CA ARG A 204 3.92 1.20 1.21
C ARG A 204 2.80 0.34 1.77
N THR A 205 2.74 -0.90 1.30
CA THR A 205 1.82 -1.89 1.86
C THR A 205 2.22 -2.29 3.29
N LYS A 206 1.27 -2.85 4.05
CA LYS A 206 1.56 -3.51 5.34
C LYS A 206 2.61 -4.61 5.16
N ALA A 207 2.57 -5.33 4.03
CA ALA A 207 3.55 -6.38 3.73
C ALA A 207 4.98 -5.83 3.54
N HIS A 208 5.14 -4.70 2.85
CA HIS A 208 6.45 -4.05 2.73
C HIS A 208 6.96 -3.56 4.09
N ARG A 209 6.10 -2.94 4.90
CA ARG A 209 6.47 -2.51 6.26
C ARG A 209 6.80 -3.70 7.17
N GLY A 210 6.07 -4.81 7.06
CA GLY A 210 6.32 -6.03 7.81
C GLY A 210 7.60 -6.75 7.43
N ASP A 211 7.93 -6.86 6.13
CA ASP A 211 9.22 -7.42 5.71
C ASP A 211 10.39 -6.60 6.28
N ARG A 212 10.28 -5.26 6.22
CA ARG A 212 11.29 -4.36 6.80
C ARG A 212 11.45 -4.59 8.30
N LEU A 213 10.35 -4.66 9.04
CA LEU A 213 10.38 -4.91 10.49
C LEU A 213 10.97 -6.29 10.81
N ALA A 214 10.63 -7.31 10.03
CA ALA A 214 11.17 -8.66 10.19
C ALA A 214 12.67 -8.75 9.93
N ARG A 215 13.18 -7.99 8.95
CA ARG A 215 14.63 -7.87 8.71
C ARG A 215 15.34 -7.19 9.88
N GLU A 216 14.77 -6.09 10.37
CA GLU A 216 15.30 -5.38 11.54
C GLU A 216 15.36 -6.30 12.76
N ALA A 217 14.28 -7.04 13.03
CA ALA A 217 14.23 -8.02 14.12
C ALA A 217 15.27 -9.14 13.97
N ALA A 218 15.61 -9.51 12.74
CA ALA A 218 16.64 -10.50 12.42
C ALA A 218 18.07 -9.93 12.36
N GLY A 219 18.26 -8.62 12.54
CA GLY A 219 19.56 -7.96 12.34
C GLY A 219 20.04 -7.94 10.87
N GLU A 220 19.12 -8.11 9.92
CA GLU A 220 19.39 -8.07 8.49
C GLU A 220 19.36 -6.63 7.95
N PRO A 221 20.11 -6.34 6.88
CA PRO A 221 20.02 -5.03 6.23
C PRO A 221 18.61 -4.79 5.64
N PRO A 222 18.18 -3.52 5.53
CA PRO A 222 16.93 -3.19 4.86
C PRO A 222 16.97 -3.65 3.39
N PRO A 223 15.79 -3.90 2.77
CA PRO A 223 15.75 -4.31 1.38
C PRO A 223 16.44 -3.25 0.51
N ALA A 224 17.29 -3.71 -0.41
CA ALA A 224 17.94 -2.81 -1.35
C ALA A 224 16.88 -2.03 -2.14
N SER A 225 17.03 -0.70 -2.15
CA SER A 225 16.21 0.16 -3.01
C SER A 225 16.52 -0.20 -4.46
N ARG A 226 15.61 -0.92 -5.12
CA ARG A 226 15.72 -1.15 -6.56
C ARG A 226 15.47 0.17 -7.26
N HIS A 227 16.55 0.83 -7.68
CA HIS A 227 16.48 1.84 -8.72
C HIS A 227 16.25 1.10 -10.03
N GLN A 228 15.00 0.89 -10.43
CA GLN A 228 14.75 0.49 -11.82
C GLN A 228 15.05 1.71 -12.70
N PRO A 229 16.05 1.62 -13.59
CA PRO A 229 16.15 2.58 -14.67
C PRO A 229 14.90 2.42 -15.50
N LEU A 230 14.12 3.48 -15.68
CA LEU A 230 13.04 3.44 -16.65
C LEU A 230 13.65 3.66 -18.03
N GLU A 231 13.38 2.73 -18.95
CA GLU A 231 13.82 2.84 -20.34
C GLU A 231 13.20 4.05 -21.04
N THR A 232 12.04 4.54 -20.58
CA THR A 232 11.45 5.84 -20.94
C THR A 232 10.67 6.45 -19.77
N ALA A 233 10.95 7.71 -19.43
CA ALA A 233 10.20 8.44 -18.41
C ALA A 233 8.88 8.96 -19.01
N ASN A 234 7.75 8.57 -18.42
CA ASN A 234 6.43 9.14 -18.70
C ASN A 234 5.78 9.58 -17.37
N LEU A 235 4.58 10.17 -17.43
CA LEU A 235 3.90 10.67 -16.24
C LEU A 235 3.68 9.56 -15.21
N ALA A 236 3.10 8.43 -15.61
CA ALA A 236 2.76 7.33 -14.70
C ALA A 236 4.00 6.79 -13.96
N SER A 237 5.07 6.49 -14.70
CA SER A 237 6.27 5.89 -14.15
C SER A 237 7.13 6.88 -13.35
N THR A 238 7.02 8.18 -13.65
CA THR A 238 7.62 9.24 -12.83
C THR A 238 6.84 9.48 -11.56
N LEU A 239 5.51 9.42 -11.62
CA LEU A 239 4.63 9.57 -10.46
C LEU A 239 4.76 8.41 -9.47
N GLU A 240 4.87 7.17 -9.97
CA GLU A 240 5.17 5.98 -9.15
C GLU A 240 6.45 6.20 -8.32
N ARG A 241 7.55 6.58 -8.99
CA ARG A 241 8.81 6.86 -8.29
C ARG A 241 8.69 8.04 -7.33
N LEU A 242 8.04 9.13 -7.74
CA LEU A 242 7.88 10.32 -6.91
C LEU A 242 7.16 9.98 -5.61
N THR A 243 6.04 9.27 -5.69
CA THR A 243 5.21 8.91 -4.54
C THR A 243 5.86 7.85 -3.65
N ASP A 244 6.60 6.91 -4.23
CA ASP A 244 7.44 5.96 -3.47
C ASP A 244 8.53 6.67 -2.67
N ARG A 245 9.27 7.60 -3.28
CA ARG A 245 10.32 8.34 -2.57
C ARG A 245 9.74 9.29 -1.53
N MET A 246 8.61 9.94 -1.84
CA MET A 246 7.86 10.75 -0.88
C MET A 246 7.46 9.93 0.35
N SER A 247 6.94 8.71 0.16
CA SER A 247 6.54 7.82 1.25
C SER A 247 7.72 7.41 2.14
N LEU A 248 8.92 7.25 1.56
CA LEU A 248 10.14 7.01 2.32
C LEU A 248 10.60 8.24 3.11
N VAL A 249 10.46 9.46 2.57
CA VAL A 249 10.75 10.69 3.30
C VAL A 249 9.75 10.89 4.44
N ALA A 250 8.46 10.68 4.18
CA ALA A 250 7.39 10.84 5.16
C ALA A 250 7.52 9.91 6.38
N LEU A 251 8.32 8.84 6.31
CA LEU A 251 8.68 8.04 7.48
C LEU A 251 9.40 8.86 8.55
N GLY A 252 10.32 9.73 8.15
CA GLY A 252 11.22 10.43 9.06
C GLY A 252 12.25 9.52 9.77
N THR A 253 12.48 8.31 9.26
CA THR A 253 13.46 7.36 9.82
C THR A 253 14.38 6.80 8.72
N GLY A 254 15.57 6.32 9.10
CA GLY A 254 16.60 5.85 8.16
C GLY A 254 17.33 7.00 7.44
N ASP A 255 17.78 6.77 6.20
CA ASP A 255 18.45 7.79 5.35
C ASP A 255 17.42 8.75 4.73
N VAL A 256 16.88 9.64 5.57
CA VAL A 256 15.90 10.66 5.16
C VAL A 256 16.51 11.59 4.09
N ASP A 257 17.78 11.96 4.23
CA ASP A 257 18.44 12.87 3.29
C ASP A 257 18.60 12.23 1.90
N GLY A 258 18.97 10.95 1.83
CA GLY A 258 19.03 10.20 0.57
C GLY A 258 17.66 10.01 -0.08
N ALA A 259 16.64 9.74 0.74
CA ALA A 259 15.25 9.69 0.26
C ALA A 259 14.80 11.06 -0.28
N ALA A 260 15.11 12.15 0.41
CA ALA A 260 14.76 13.51 0.01
C ALA A 260 15.48 13.93 -1.29
N ARG A 261 16.76 13.59 -1.44
CA ARG A 261 17.49 13.79 -2.71
C ARG A 261 16.83 13.04 -3.87
N SER A 262 16.45 11.77 -3.65
CA SER A 262 15.77 10.94 -4.67
C SER A 262 14.37 11.46 -5.01
N TRP A 263 13.66 11.97 -4.00
CA TRP A 263 12.35 12.58 -4.18
C TRP A 263 12.45 13.87 -5.02
N ARG A 264 13.40 14.75 -4.71
CA ARG A 264 13.71 15.96 -5.50
C ARG A 264 14.06 15.61 -6.95
N GLN A 265 14.89 14.59 -7.19
CA GLN A 265 15.21 14.15 -8.54
C GLN A 265 13.96 13.69 -9.33
N SER A 266 13.02 13.04 -8.66
CA SER A 266 11.75 12.61 -9.26
C SER A 266 10.85 13.80 -9.57
N LEU A 267 10.80 14.82 -8.70
CA LEU A 267 10.10 16.08 -8.95
C LEU A 267 10.68 16.87 -10.12
N ASN A 268 12.01 16.97 -10.22
CA ASN A 268 12.68 17.59 -11.36
C ASN A 268 12.37 16.85 -12.67
N SER A 269 12.35 15.52 -12.62
CA SER A 269 11.97 14.70 -13.77
C SER A 269 10.52 14.98 -14.18
N LEU A 270 9.59 15.06 -13.21
CA LEU A 270 8.19 15.39 -13.47
C LEU A 270 8.04 16.77 -14.12
N ALA A 271 8.75 17.78 -13.61
CA ALA A 271 8.71 19.15 -14.15
C ALA A 271 9.27 19.25 -15.59
N SER A 272 10.10 18.29 -16.01
CA SER A 272 10.65 18.23 -17.37
C SER A 272 9.76 17.49 -18.38
N LEU A 273 8.70 16.80 -17.93
CA LEU A 273 7.79 16.09 -18.82
C LEU A 273 6.89 17.06 -19.57
N PRO A 274 6.45 16.71 -20.80
CA PRO A 274 5.40 17.44 -21.49
C PRO A 274 4.05 17.16 -20.79
N LEU A 275 3.72 17.98 -19.80
CA LEU A 275 2.48 17.90 -19.00
C LEU A 275 1.29 18.56 -19.72
N THR A 276 1.12 18.28 -21.01
CA THR A 276 0.07 18.85 -21.86
C THR A 276 -1.31 18.52 -21.27
N GLY A 277 -2.17 19.54 -21.12
CA GLY A 277 -3.50 19.37 -20.52
C GLY A 277 -3.53 19.38 -18.99
N THR A 278 -2.38 19.45 -18.31
CA THR A 278 -2.32 19.61 -16.85
C THR A 278 -2.75 21.03 -16.45
N PRO A 279 -3.62 21.21 -15.44
CA PRO A 279 -4.07 22.53 -15.02
C PRO A 279 -2.90 23.45 -14.58
N PRO A 280 -2.95 24.77 -14.86
CA PRO A 280 -1.91 25.72 -14.43
C PRO A 280 -1.66 25.73 -12.91
N ALA A 281 -2.70 25.46 -12.11
CA ALA A 281 -2.58 25.35 -10.66
C ALA A 281 -1.69 24.18 -10.23
N THR A 282 -1.82 23.02 -10.89
CA THR A 282 -1.00 21.83 -10.64
C THR A 282 0.45 22.08 -11.04
N LEU A 283 0.70 22.71 -12.19
CA LEU A 283 2.06 23.11 -12.60
C LEU A 283 2.71 24.06 -11.58
N SER A 284 1.94 25.04 -11.10
CA SER A 284 2.39 25.97 -10.06
C SER A 284 2.69 25.26 -8.73
N ALA A 285 1.90 24.24 -8.37
CA ALA A 285 2.13 23.43 -7.18
C ALA A 285 3.41 22.59 -7.28
N ILE A 286 3.72 22.01 -8.45
CA ILE A 286 4.99 21.32 -8.71
C ILE A 286 6.16 22.27 -8.46
N THR A 287 6.14 23.46 -9.06
CA THR A 287 7.21 24.46 -8.93
C THR A 287 7.40 24.88 -7.47
N ARG A 288 6.31 25.16 -6.73
CA ARG A 288 6.38 25.54 -5.32
C ARG A 288 6.95 24.44 -4.44
N LEU A 289 6.54 23.19 -4.65
CA LEU A 289 7.06 22.05 -3.89
C LEU A 289 8.56 21.86 -4.16
N ASN A 290 8.98 22.01 -5.41
CA ASN A 290 10.38 21.88 -5.79
C ASN A 290 11.23 22.96 -5.10
N GLN A 291 10.80 24.22 -5.16
CA GLN A 291 11.46 25.34 -4.47
C GLN A 291 11.51 25.12 -2.95
N ALA A 292 10.41 24.70 -2.33
CA ALA A 292 10.35 24.45 -0.89
C ALA A 292 11.34 23.36 -0.44
N LEU A 293 11.51 22.31 -1.26
CA LEU A 293 12.49 21.26 -0.99
C LEU A 293 13.93 21.75 -1.13
N ASP A 294 14.21 22.67 -2.04
CA ASP A 294 15.54 23.27 -2.20
C ASP A 294 15.91 24.17 -1.03
N GLU A 295 14.98 25.00 -0.57
CA GLU A 295 15.19 25.97 0.51
C GLU A 295 15.18 25.32 1.91
N ARG A 296 14.41 24.25 2.10
CA ARG A 296 14.17 23.61 3.41
C ARG A 296 14.47 22.12 3.40
N SER A 297 15.70 21.74 3.08
CA SER A 297 16.09 20.33 3.11
C SER A 297 15.83 19.65 4.47
N THR A 298 15.92 20.39 5.58
CA THR A 298 15.60 19.93 6.94
C THR A 298 14.11 19.75 7.23
N ALA A 299 13.22 20.27 6.38
CA ALA A 299 11.76 20.15 6.50
C ALA A 299 11.15 19.14 5.50
N ALA A 300 11.97 18.30 4.86
CA ALA A 300 11.50 17.36 3.84
C ALA A 300 10.41 16.41 4.37
N VAL A 301 10.50 15.97 5.63
CA VAL A 301 9.47 15.13 6.28
C VAL A 301 8.14 15.87 6.41
N GLU A 302 8.17 17.13 6.87
CA GLU A 302 6.98 17.98 7.00
C GLU A 302 6.34 18.22 5.63
N LEU A 303 7.15 18.53 4.62
CA LEU A 303 6.68 18.70 3.24
C LEU A 303 6.08 17.42 2.67
N ALA A 304 6.68 16.26 2.91
CA ALA A 304 6.16 14.97 2.45
C ALA A 304 4.84 14.59 3.15
N ARG A 305 4.64 15.03 4.40
CA ARG A 305 3.39 14.85 5.16
C ARG A 305 2.36 15.96 4.92
N ALA A 306 2.71 17.01 4.19
CA ALA A 306 1.84 18.16 4.01
C ALA A 306 0.61 17.80 3.14
N PRO A 307 -0.60 18.25 3.51
CA PRO A 307 -1.80 18.00 2.71
C PRO A 307 -1.66 18.53 1.28
N ALA A 308 -1.01 19.68 1.08
CA ALA A 308 -0.77 20.25 -0.25
C ALA A 308 0.04 19.32 -1.17
N THR A 309 1.02 18.59 -0.61
CA THR A 309 1.83 17.62 -1.35
C THR A 309 0.99 16.41 -1.75
N THR A 310 0.16 15.91 -0.84
CA THR A 310 -0.77 14.81 -1.13
C THR A 310 -1.80 15.21 -2.18
N LEU A 311 -2.41 16.39 -2.06
CA LEU A 311 -3.36 16.92 -3.04
C LEU A 311 -2.72 17.07 -4.43
N LEU A 312 -1.47 17.52 -4.52
CA LEU A 312 -0.72 17.52 -5.78
C LEU A 312 -0.59 16.11 -6.38
N CYS A 313 -0.28 15.10 -5.57
CA CYS A 313 -0.21 13.71 -6.04
C CYS A 313 -1.58 13.23 -6.56
N LEU A 314 -2.68 13.57 -5.86
CA LEU A 314 -4.03 13.25 -6.29
C LEU A 314 -4.42 13.92 -7.61
N ASP A 315 -4.00 15.17 -7.83
CA ASP A 315 -4.20 15.87 -9.11
C ASP A 315 -3.47 15.16 -10.26
N LEU A 316 -2.25 14.68 -10.00
CA LEU A 316 -1.45 13.95 -10.99
C LEU A 316 -2.02 12.56 -11.26
N PHE A 317 -2.55 11.87 -10.25
CA PHE A 317 -3.27 10.60 -10.44
C PHE A 317 -4.54 10.78 -11.25
N ALA A 318 -5.30 11.87 -11.02
CA ALA A 318 -6.49 12.17 -11.81
C ALA A 318 -6.19 12.33 -13.30
N ALA A 319 -5.02 12.85 -13.66
CA ALA A 319 -4.59 13.01 -15.05
C ALA A 319 -4.24 11.68 -15.75
N LEU A 320 -4.18 10.56 -15.01
CA LEU A 320 -3.94 9.22 -15.53
C LEU A 320 -5.22 8.40 -15.74
N LEU A 321 -6.38 8.92 -15.29
CA LEU A 321 -7.70 8.31 -15.41
C LEU A 321 -8.44 8.84 -16.63
#